data_AF-A0A930UU24-F1
#
_entry.id   AF-A0A930UU24-F1
#
_cell.length_a   1.000
_cell.length_b   1.000
_cell.length_c   1.000
_cell.angle_alpha   90.00
_cell.angle_beta   90.00
_cell.angle_gamma   90.00
#
_symmetry.space_group_name_H-M   'P 1'
#
loop_
_entity.id
_entity.type
_entity.pdbx_description
1 polymer ?
#
loop_
_entity_poly.entity_id
_entity_poly.type
_entity_poly.pdbx_seq_one_letter_code
_entity_poly.pdbx_strand_id
1 'polypeptide(L)'
;MAKMFHNKKTNYINGYWRTENAKLTSHCSLVAPFRHSKQPMEDFVCLPDKESDWHYAFAYSDKAYQDLFSCVKERHRFCYQPIKTTNPRIKPWLVSPLSTVLDELADALNNDKLEIVALHYATVSLPQKGQTETEWKFNEFWDFGVKRMNNRI
;
A
#
# COMPACT_ATOMS: atom_id res chain seq x y z
N MET A 1 -25.81 -21.14 -0.70
CA MET A 1 -24.93 -21.60 -1.81
C MET A 1 -25.68 -22.29 -2.96
N ALA A 2 -26.65 -23.19 -2.73
CA ALA A 2 -27.36 -23.88 -3.82
C ALA A 2 -27.99 -22.95 -4.89
N LYS A 3 -28.45 -21.76 -4.49
CA LYS A 3 -29.00 -20.73 -5.40
C LYS A 3 -27.96 -20.04 -6.31
N MET A 4 -26.65 -20.21 -6.07
CA MET A 4 -25.59 -19.63 -6.90
C MET A 4 -25.06 -20.64 -7.93
N PHE A 5 -24.59 -21.81 -7.48
CA PHE A 5 -23.98 -22.80 -8.39
C PHE A 5 -25.01 -23.70 -9.10
N HIS A 6 -26.09 -24.08 -8.42
CA HIS A 6 -27.10 -25.02 -8.92
C HIS A 6 -28.39 -24.35 -9.37
N ASN A 7 -28.35 -23.04 -9.65
CA ASN A 7 -29.51 -22.35 -10.19
C ASN A 7 -29.85 -22.87 -11.60
N LYS A 8 -31.13 -23.14 -11.85
CA LYS A 8 -31.62 -23.51 -13.19
C LYS A 8 -31.49 -22.35 -14.17
N LYS A 9 -31.61 -21.10 -13.70
CA LYS A 9 -31.38 -19.89 -14.49
C LYS A 9 -29.90 -19.51 -14.51
N THR A 10 -29.44 -18.96 -15.63
CA THR A 10 -28.08 -18.43 -15.76
C THR A 10 -27.91 -17.20 -14.86
N ASN A 11 -26.79 -17.15 -14.14
CA ASN A 11 -26.34 -16.03 -13.31
C ASN A 11 -24.86 -15.75 -13.60
N TYR A 12 -24.31 -14.71 -12.99
CA TYR A 12 -22.92 -14.25 -13.21
C TYR A 12 -21.85 -15.28 -12.81
N ILE A 13 -22.15 -16.20 -11.89
CA ILE A 13 -21.22 -17.26 -11.46
C ILE A 13 -21.33 -18.49 -12.36
N ASN A 14 -22.53 -19.03 -12.55
CA ASN A 14 -22.72 -20.26 -13.32
C ASN A 14 -22.58 -20.02 -14.84
N GLY A 15 -22.81 -18.79 -15.31
CA GLY A 15 -22.65 -18.41 -16.72
C GLY A 15 -21.21 -18.48 -17.20
N TYR A 16 -20.23 -18.31 -16.30
CA TYR A 16 -18.82 -18.44 -16.65
C TYR A 16 -18.45 -19.87 -17.12
N TRP A 17 -19.01 -20.91 -16.49
CA TRP A 17 -18.73 -22.31 -16.86
C TRP A 17 -19.76 -22.91 -17.83
N ARG A 18 -21.00 -22.37 -17.89
CA ARG A 18 -22.09 -22.90 -18.72
C ARG A 18 -22.15 -22.32 -20.13
N THR A 19 -21.60 -21.15 -20.36
CA THR A 19 -21.64 -20.48 -21.65
C THR A 19 -20.25 -20.54 -22.28
N GLU A 20 -20.14 -21.14 -23.47
CA GLU A 20 -18.85 -21.26 -24.18
C GLU A 20 -18.18 -19.90 -24.42
N ASN A 21 -18.99 -18.87 -24.67
CA ASN A 21 -18.53 -17.51 -24.97
C ASN A 21 -18.14 -16.69 -23.72
N ALA A 22 -18.50 -17.12 -22.51
CA ALA A 22 -18.21 -16.35 -21.30
C ALA A 22 -16.70 -16.31 -20.99
N LYS A 23 -15.94 -17.29 -21.47
CA LYS A 23 -14.47 -17.33 -21.37
C LYS A 23 -13.78 -16.54 -22.49
N LEU A 24 -14.48 -16.31 -23.60
CA LEU A 24 -13.97 -15.58 -24.76
C LEU A 24 -14.18 -14.06 -24.64
N THR A 25 -14.96 -13.60 -23.66
CA THR A 25 -15.32 -12.20 -23.47
C THR A 25 -14.99 -11.71 -22.05
N SER A 26 -14.67 -10.42 -21.91
CA SER A 26 -14.40 -9.79 -20.61
C SER A 26 -15.66 -9.52 -19.76
N HIS A 27 -16.84 -9.88 -20.27
CA HIS A 27 -18.14 -9.55 -19.66
C HIS A 27 -18.24 -10.00 -18.20
N CYS A 28 -17.83 -11.23 -17.87
CA CYS A 28 -17.87 -11.74 -16.49
C CYS A 28 -16.97 -10.93 -15.56
N SER A 29 -15.76 -10.56 -16.00
CA SER A 29 -14.81 -9.76 -15.22
C SER A 29 -15.30 -8.33 -15.02
N LEU A 30 -16.09 -7.78 -15.93
CA LEU A 30 -16.67 -6.43 -15.82
C LEU A 30 -17.89 -6.38 -14.90
N VAL A 31 -18.74 -7.41 -14.95
CA VAL A 31 -19.97 -7.48 -14.12
C VAL A 31 -19.68 -7.93 -12.69
N ALA A 32 -18.67 -8.78 -12.50
CA ALA A 32 -18.21 -9.25 -11.20
C ALA A 32 -16.70 -8.98 -11.02
N PRO A 33 -16.30 -7.70 -10.87
CA PRO A 33 -14.90 -7.31 -10.76
C PRO A 33 -14.25 -7.86 -9.50
N PHE A 34 -13.04 -8.43 -9.67
CA PHE A 34 -12.22 -8.91 -8.56
C PHE A 34 -11.69 -7.72 -7.74
N ARG A 35 -11.79 -7.80 -6.41
CA ARG A 35 -11.34 -6.76 -5.47
C ARG A 35 -11.85 -5.35 -5.83
N HIS A 36 -13.11 -5.25 -6.24
CA HIS A 36 -13.71 -3.95 -6.53
C HIS A 36 -13.68 -3.04 -5.29
N SER A 37 -12.86 -2.00 -5.36
CA SER A 37 -12.83 -0.93 -4.38
C SER A 37 -13.56 0.29 -4.96
N LYS A 38 -14.30 1.00 -4.10
CA LYS A 38 -14.92 2.28 -4.47
C LYS A 38 -13.89 3.36 -4.76
N GLN A 39 -12.67 3.21 -4.23
CA GLN A 39 -11.56 4.14 -4.41
C GLN A 39 -10.39 3.40 -5.04
N PRO A 40 -9.76 3.95 -6.10
CA PRO A 40 -8.53 3.40 -6.62
C PRO A 40 -7.46 3.34 -5.51
N MET A 41 -6.63 2.32 -5.54
CA MET A 41 -5.49 2.17 -4.63
C MET A 41 -4.21 2.52 -5.39
N GLU A 42 -3.30 3.20 -4.71
CA GLU A 42 -1.98 3.57 -5.20
C GLU A 42 -0.94 2.82 -4.38
N ASP A 43 0.06 2.27 -5.07
CA ASP A 43 1.13 1.52 -4.45
C ASP A 43 2.36 2.39 -4.28
N PHE A 44 2.88 2.41 -3.06
CA PHE A 44 4.08 3.13 -2.68
C PHE A 44 5.14 2.17 -2.14
N VAL A 45 6.39 2.58 -2.23
CA VAL A 45 7.53 1.92 -1.60
C VAL A 45 8.20 2.91 -0.66
N CYS A 46 8.57 2.46 0.54
CA CYS A 46 9.41 3.20 1.47
C CYS A 46 10.87 2.90 1.15
N LEU A 47 11.61 3.87 0.62
CA LEU A 47 13.01 3.73 0.25
C LEU A 47 13.91 4.46 1.26
N PRO A 48 15.11 3.92 1.56
CA PRO A 48 16.10 4.63 2.35
C PRO A 48 16.52 5.92 1.62
N ASP A 49 16.55 7.03 2.34
CA ASP A 49 16.86 8.36 1.80
C ASP A 49 17.71 9.16 2.77
N LYS A 50 19.00 9.28 2.50
CA LYS A 50 19.95 10.00 3.36
C LYS A 50 19.70 11.51 3.40
N GLU A 51 18.98 12.06 2.42
CA GLU A 51 18.66 13.49 2.35
C GLU A 51 17.43 13.86 3.19
N SER A 52 16.60 12.89 3.53
CA SER A 52 15.41 13.08 4.34
C SER A 52 15.82 13.15 5.82
N ASP A 53 15.24 14.09 6.57
CA ASP A 53 15.40 14.16 8.04
C ASP A 53 15.03 12.85 8.75
N TRP A 54 14.23 12.03 8.08
CA TRP A 54 13.70 10.77 8.61
C TRP A 54 14.44 9.54 8.08
N HIS A 55 15.49 9.72 7.28
CA HIS A 55 16.23 8.65 6.60
C HIS A 55 15.41 7.78 5.62
N TYR A 56 14.15 8.16 5.37
CA TYR A 56 13.23 7.47 4.47
C TYR A 56 12.45 8.46 3.61
N ALA A 57 12.06 7.99 2.43
CA ALA A 57 11.12 8.67 1.57
C ALA A 57 10.24 7.66 0.83
N PHE A 58 9.01 8.07 0.54
CA PHE A 58 8.08 7.26 -0.24
C PHE A 58 8.16 7.61 -1.72
N ALA A 59 8.12 6.60 -2.58
CA ALA A 59 7.99 6.75 -4.03
C ALA A 59 6.87 5.84 -4.54
N TYR A 60 6.32 6.12 -5.72
CA TYR A 60 5.40 5.17 -6.36
C TYR A 60 6.15 3.88 -6.69
N SER A 61 5.54 2.73 -6.38
CA SER A 61 6.13 1.41 -6.64
C SER A 61 6.49 1.24 -8.11
N ASP A 62 5.57 1.56 -9.04
CA ASP A 62 5.78 1.41 -10.48
C ASP A 62 7.00 2.20 -10.98
N LYS A 63 7.18 3.42 -10.48
CA LYS A 63 8.32 4.27 -10.84
C LYS A 63 9.63 3.73 -10.25
N ALA A 64 9.60 3.26 -9.00
CA ALA A 64 10.76 2.69 -8.35
C ALA A 64 11.19 1.35 -8.96
N TYR A 65 10.25 0.56 -9.48
CA TYR A 65 10.56 -0.67 -10.23
C TYR A 65 11.22 -0.39 -11.59
N GLN A 66 10.87 0.73 -12.23
CA GLN A 66 11.47 1.12 -13.51
C GLN A 66 12.87 1.72 -13.33
N ASP A 67 13.03 2.63 -12.37
CA ASP A 67 14.32 3.27 -12.05
C ASP A 67 14.43 3.53 -10.55
N LEU A 68 15.07 2.61 -9.84
CA LEU A 68 15.18 2.64 -8.39
C LEU A 68 15.95 3.86 -7.86
N PHE A 69 17.03 4.25 -8.53
CA PHE A 69 17.96 5.25 -8.01
C PHE A 69 17.59 6.68 -8.41
N SER A 70 16.85 6.85 -9.52
CA SER A 70 16.42 8.17 -10.00
C SER A 70 14.93 8.45 -9.83
N CYS A 71 14.17 7.55 -9.19
CA CYS A 71 12.74 7.75 -8.99
C CYS A 71 12.44 9.02 -8.17
N VAL A 72 11.36 9.69 -8.56
CA VAL A 72 10.86 10.87 -7.83
C VAL A 72 10.24 10.43 -6.51
N LYS A 73 10.76 10.98 -5.41
CA LYS A 73 10.26 10.79 -4.05
C LYS A 73 9.09 11.74 -3.78
N GLU A 74 7.96 11.19 -3.36
CA GLU A 74 6.68 11.87 -3.12
C GLU A 74 6.65 12.55 -1.74
N ARG A 75 7.69 13.32 -1.38
CA ARG A 75 7.88 13.94 -0.06
C ARG A 75 6.70 14.84 0.37
N HIS A 76 6.00 15.47 -0.57
CA HIS A 76 4.87 16.35 -0.30
C HIS A 76 3.61 15.59 0.17
N ARG A 77 3.49 14.30 -0.16
CA ARG A 77 2.31 13.47 0.20
C ARG A 77 2.42 12.80 1.55
N PHE A 78 3.62 12.76 2.14
CA PHE A 78 3.88 12.03 3.38
C PHE A 78 4.48 12.95 4.44
N CYS A 79 3.88 12.94 5.62
CA CYS A 79 4.34 13.65 6.79
C CYS A 79 4.64 12.64 7.89
N TYR A 80 5.92 12.50 8.25
CA TYR A 80 6.30 11.66 9.38
C TYR A 80 5.87 12.30 10.70
N GLN A 81 5.23 11.51 11.58
CA GLN A 81 4.81 11.95 12.90
C GLN A 81 5.43 11.03 13.96
N PRO A 82 6.51 11.43 14.66
CA PRO A 82 7.04 10.61 15.74
C PRO A 82 6.02 10.51 16.88
N ILE A 83 5.96 9.35 17.54
CA ILE A 83 5.13 9.20 18.72
C ILE A 83 5.70 10.05 19.84
N LYS A 84 4.89 11.01 20.28
CA LYS A 84 5.15 11.77 21.50
C LYS A 84 4.35 11.13 22.62
N THR A 85 4.98 10.36 23.48
CA THR A 85 4.33 9.86 24.70
C THR A 85 4.22 11.01 25.71
N THR A 86 3.00 11.47 25.97
CA THR A 86 2.75 12.53 26.98
C THR A 86 2.97 12.01 28.41
N ASN A 87 2.79 10.71 28.63
CA ASN A 87 2.94 10.08 29.94
C ASN A 87 4.20 9.20 29.96
N PRO A 88 5.19 9.49 30.84
CA PRO A 88 6.44 8.72 30.91
C PRO A 88 6.26 7.27 31.38
N ARG A 89 5.08 6.92 31.94
CA ARG A 89 4.74 5.55 32.33
C ARG A 89 4.20 4.71 31.18
N ILE A 90 3.90 5.32 30.05
CA ILE A 90 3.39 4.63 28.85
C ILE A 90 4.52 4.57 27.84
N LYS A 91 4.91 3.35 27.48
CA LYS A 91 5.87 3.09 26.42
C LYS A 91 5.23 2.16 25.40
N PRO A 92 5.44 2.39 24.09
CA PRO A 92 5.04 1.43 23.10
C PRO A 92 5.91 0.16 23.25
N TRP A 93 5.32 -0.99 22.94
CA TRP A 93 5.95 -2.30 23.02
C TRP A 93 5.95 -2.91 21.61
N LEU A 94 6.89 -3.82 21.32
CA LEU A 94 7.06 -4.40 19.98
C LEU A 94 7.27 -3.34 18.88
N VAL A 95 8.06 -2.31 19.18
CA VAL A 95 8.47 -1.32 18.19
C VAL A 95 9.84 -1.70 17.66
N SER A 96 9.93 -1.93 16.35
CA SER A 96 11.19 -2.11 15.65
C SER A 96 11.33 -0.98 14.64
N PRO A 97 12.40 -0.18 14.70
CA PRO A 97 12.67 0.84 13.69
C PRO A 97 12.79 0.22 12.31
N LEU A 98 12.30 0.92 11.29
CA LEU A 98 12.31 0.40 9.92
C LEU A 98 13.73 0.15 9.41
N SER A 99 14.72 0.96 9.83
CA SER A 99 16.14 0.77 9.51
C SER A 99 16.65 -0.56 9.95
N THR A 100 16.50 -0.84 11.23
CA THR A 100 17.01 -2.04 11.85
C THR A 100 16.40 -3.28 11.21
N VAL A 101 15.09 -3.26 10.94
CA VAL A 101 14.41 -4.40 10.30
C VAL A 101 14.85 -4.59 8.85
N LEU A 102 15.06 -3.50 8.10
CA LEU A 102 15.55 -3.59 6.73
C LEU A 102 17.01 -4.08 6.65
N ASP A 103 17.86 -3.65 7.58
CA ASP A 103 19.25 -4.12 7.69
C ASP A 103 19.28 -5.61 8.03
N GLU A 104 18.53 -6.03 9.07
CA GLU A 104 18.41 -7.44 9.45
C GLU A 104 17.87 -8.31 8.30
N LEU A 105 16.90 -7.78 7.53
CA LEU A 105 16.34 -8.47 6.38
C LEU A 105 17.33 -8.56 5.22
N ALA A 106 18.12 -7.51 4.99
CA ALA A 106 19.18 -7.50 3.99
C ALA A 106 20.28 -8.53 4.31
N ASP A 107 20.69 -8.60 5.57
CA ASP A 107 21.64 -9.59 6.08
C ASP A 107 21.09 -11.02 5.92
N ALA A 108 19.83 -11.25 6.30
CA ALA A 108 19.19 -12.57 6.18
C ALA A 108 19.04 -13.03 4.72
N LEU A 109 18.86 -12.09 3.78
CA LEU A 109 18.75 -12.36 2.36
C LEU A 109 20.10 -12.37 1.63
N ASN A 110 21.20 -12.05 2.34
CA ASN A 110 22.53 -11.89 1.78
C ASN A 110 22.56 -10.91 0.58
N ASN A 111 21.90 -9.76 0.75
CA ASN A 111 21.79 -8.73 -0.29
C ASN A 111 22.41 -7.41 0.18
N ASP A 112 23.46 -6.97 -0.50
CA ASP A 112 24.22 -5.77 -0.14
C ASP A 112 23.43 -4.45 -0.37
N LYS A 113 22.34 -4.50 -1.15
CA LYS A 113 21.60 -3.30 -1.56
C LYS A 113 20.27 -3.19 -0.83
N LEU A 114 20.23 -2.34 0.19
CA LEU A 114 19.04 -2.02 0.98
C LEU A 114 17.88 -1.51 0.13
N GLU A 115 18.14 -0.73 -0.92
CA GLU A 115 17.10 -0.19 -1.80
C GLU A 115 16.34 -1.31 -2.53
N ILE A 116 17.03 -2.41 -2.89
CA ILE A 116 16.40 -3.56 -3.55
C ILE A 116 15.53 -4.34 -2.55
N VAL A 117 16.02 -4.50 -1.32
CA VAL A 117 15.25 -5.15 -0.25
C VAL A 117 14.00 -4.32 0.06
N ALA A 118 14.15 -3.00 0.20
CA ALA A 118 13.05 -2.08 0.40
C ALA A 118 12.03 -2.12 -0.75
N LEU A 119 12.49 -2.18 -2.01
CA LEU A 119 11.62 -2.28 -3.19
C LEU A 119 10.68 -3.49 -3.15
N HIS A 120 11.15 -4.62 -2.62
CA HIS A 120 10.36 -5.85 -2.56
C HIS A 120 9.52 -5.98 -1.28
N TYR A 121 10.02 -5.50 -0.14
CA TYR A 121 9.43 -5.79 1.16
C TYR A 121 8.82 -4.59 1.88
N ALA A 122 9.19 -3.36 1.51
CA ALA A 122 8.69 -2.13 2.13
C ALA A 122 7.64 -1.42 1.26
N THR A 123 6.71 -2.20 0.69
CA THR A 123 5.62 -1.68 -0.16
C THR A 123 4.32 -1.53 0.63
N VAL A 124 3.52 -0.53 0.26
CA VAL A 124 2.22 -0.26 0.87
C VAL A 124 1.21 0.21 -0.17
N SER A 125 -0.01 -0.31 -0.10
CA SER A 125 -1.14 0.11 -0.94
C SER A 125 -2.04 1.07 -0.16
N LEU A 126 -2.15 2.32 -0.61
CA LEU A 126 -2.95 3.35 0.03
C LEU A 126 -4.10 3.81 -0.89
N PRO A 127 -5.30 4.09 -0.36
CA PRO A 127 -6.42 4.54 -1.19
C PRO A 127 -6.18 5.96 -1.72
N GLN A 128 -6.32 6.16 -3.02
CA GLN A 128 -6.31 7.48 -3.64
C GLN A 128 -7.54 8.28 -3.17
N LYS A 129 -7.29 9.37 -2.45
CA LYS A 129 -8.34 10.24 -1.91
C LYS A 129 -8.39 11.55 -2.67
N GLY A 130 -9.31 11.64 -3.63
CA GLY A 130 -9.72 12.90 -4.29
C GLY A 130 -8.62 13.59 -5.11
N GLN A 131 -8.96 14.78 -5.64
CA GLN A 131 -8.07 15.62 -6.47
C GLN A 131 -7.10 16.47 -5.64
N THR A 132 -7.28 16.56 -4.33
CA THR A 132 -6.42 17.31 -3.42
C THR A 132 -5.30 16.40 -2.92
N GLU A 133 -4.07 16.90 -2.86
CA GLU A 133 -2.91 16.18 -2.30
C GLU A 133 -3.25 15.67 -0.90
N THR A 134 -3.63 14.39 -0.80
CA THR A 134 -3.90 13.77 0.50
C THR A 134 -2.57 13.56 1.18
N GLU A 135 -2.34 14.33 2.25
CA GLU A 135 -1.20 14.13 3.15
C GLU A 135 -1.45 12.92 4.07
N TRP A 136 -0.64 11.90 3.88
CA TRP A 136 -0.52 10.75 4.75
C TRP A 136 0.37 11.08 5.94
N LYS A 137 -0.08 10.70 7.13
CA LYS A 137 0.71 10.77 8.35
C LYS A 137 1.30 9.39 8.60
N PHE A 138 2.61 9.27 8.51
CA PHE A 138 3.29 8.00 8.74
C PHE A 138 3.94 7.98 10.13
N ASN A 139 3.77 6.86 10.83
CA ASN A 139 4.52 6.55 12.04
C ASN A 139 4.83 5.06 12.05
N GLU A 140 6.02 4.66 12.48
CA GLU A 140 6.44 3.24 12.47
C GLU A 140 5.58 2.32 13.35
N PHE A 141 4.92 2.87 14.38
CA PHE A 141 4.09 2.12 15.32
C PHE A 141 2.58 2.23 15.05
N TRP A 142 2.09 3.38 14.57
CA TRP A 142 0.68 3.55 14.19
C TRP A 142 0.41 3.33 12.70
N ASP A 143 1.45 3.11 11.93
CA ASP A 143 1.41 2.99 10.48
C ASP A 143 0.84 4.26 9.81
N PHE A 144 0.03 4.12 8.76
CA PHE A 144 -0.51 5.25 8.00
C PHE A 144 -1.83 5.77 8.56
N GLY A 145 -1.81 7.03 9.02
CA GLY A 145 -2.98 7.83 9.33
C GLY A 145 -3.33 8.81 8.21
N VAL A 146 -4.61 9.15 8.07
CA VAL A 146 -5.06 10.22 7.15
C VAL A 146 -5.24 11.51 7.93
N LYS A 147 -4.69 12.62 7.43
CA LYS A 147 -5.05 13.95 7.92
C LYS A 147 -6.50 14.26 7.51
N ARG A 148 -7.44 14.12 8.43
CA ARG A 148 -8.79 14.68 8.23
C ARG A 148 -8.68 16.20 8.29
N MET A 149 -8.98 16.90 7.20
CA MET A 149 -9.33 18.31 7.30
C MET A 149 -10.59 18.41 8.16
N ASN A 150 -10.44 18.91 9.39
CA ASN A 150 -11.58 19.22 10.24
C ASN A 150 -12.32 20.40 9.61
N ASN A 151 -13.33 20.14 8.80
CA ASN A 151 -14.39 21.11 8.57
C ASN A 151 -15.26 21.16 9.83
N ARG A 152 -14.82 21.93 10.83
CA ARG A 152 -15.71 22.49 11.84
C ARG A 152 -15.90 23.96 11.49
N ILE A 153 -17.03 24.25 10.86
CA ILE A 153 -17.68 25.56 10.92
C ILE A 153 -18.71 25.44 12.04
#